data_AF-A0A420P6V9-F1
#
_entry.id   AF-A0A420P6V9-F1
#
_cell.length_a   1.000
_cell.length_b   1.000
_cell.length_c   1.000
_cell.angle_alpha   90.00
_cell.angle_beta   90.00
_cell.angle_gamma   90.00
#
_symmetry.space_group_name_H-M   'P 1'
#
loop_
_entity.id
_entity.type
_entity.pdbx_description
1 polymer ?
#
loop_
_entity_poly.entity_id
_entity_poly.type
_entity_poly.pdbx_seq_one_letter_code
_entity_poly.pdbx_strand_id
1 'polypeptide(L)'
;MPTEFSLFSALPTELREEIWNLAIRPKRSGVHIFRVYSTYMDHETSPEEVIHFSANGASFYGHERCELSLAVPLPRKSLDGANKDGARMTSSYMIDTGLWTACHESRSMMKKAFPTIKNTRHGKVYISKLVMCYYHSGGARFYFTMRPMSDLFILRPDSPYYHLYNVDDALGHKVLHVGIEYQSDWGPQFYDELQGDGECPAFDQIQGLQHNVFAPCIWRVDHNLKRKANAPPHEGPPDHWEYIEPVPDGDYHKSSIYFAEMLHGSFVHAQKVGPEAMFHPTMGLLGWDNF
;
A
#
# COMPACT_ATOMS: atom_id res chain seq x y z
N MET A 1 -20.76 -0.28 30.89
CA MET A 1 -19.92 -1.09 29.99
C MET A 1 -18.70 -1.54 30.79
N PRO A 2 -18.45 -2.83 31.02
CA PRO A 2 -17.22 -3.24 31.68
C PRO A 2 -16.08 -3.11 30.66
N THR A 3 -15.31 -2.02 30.76
CA THR A 3 -14.21 -1.66 29.85
C THR A 3 -12.88 -2.34 30.19
N GLU A 4 -12.84 -3.19 31.23
CA GLU A 4 -11.62 -3.88 31.65
C GLU A 4 -11.87 -5.38 31.78
N PHE A 5 -11.10 -6.16 31.03
CA PHE A 5 -11.02 -7.60 31.19
C PHE A 5 -10.12 -7.91 32.40
N SER A 6 -10.64 -7.73 33.61
CA SER A 6 -9.90 -7.86 34.88
C SER A 6 -9.26 -9.25 35.09
N LEU A 7 -9.74 -10.26 34.36
CA LEU A 7 -9.20 -11.62 34.37
C LEU A 7 -7.86 -11.74 33.63
N PHE A 8 -7.56 -10.84 32.68
CA PHE A 8 -6.31 -10.94 31.92
C PHE A 8 -5.09 -10.81 32.83
N SER A 9 -5.11 -9.83 33.74
CA SER A 9 -4.04 -9.63 34.73
C SER A 9 -3.91 -10.75 35.76
N ALA A 10 -4.94 -11.60 35.92
CA ALA A 10 -4.91 -12.74 36.83
C ALA A 10 -4.23 -13.99 36.21
N LEU A 11 -3.96 -13.97 34.90
CA LEU A 11 -3.27 -15.07 34.23
C LEU A 11 -1.77 -15.09 34.61
N PRO A 12 -1.16 -16.29 34.71
CA PRO A 12 0.29 -16.45 34.74
C PRO A 12 0.98 -15.65 33.63
N THR A 13 2.17 -15.11 33.93
CA THR A 13 2.92 -14.26 33.01
C THR A 13 3.17 -14.93 31.67
N GLU A 14 3.47 -16.23 31.68
CA GLU A 14 3.75 -17.02 30.48
C GLU A 14 2.55 -17.04 29.53
N LEU A 15 1.34 -17.23 30.07
CA LEU A 15 0.10 -17.21 29.28
C LEU A 15 -0.21 -15.80 28.77
N ARG A 16 0.03 -14.76 29.56
CA ARG A 16 -0.14 -13.37 29.09
C ARG A 16 0.81 -13.06 27.94
N GLU A 17 2.08 -13.46 28.06
CA GLU A 17 3.08 -13.29 26.99
C GLU A 17 2.70 -14.08 25.72
N GLU A 18 2.20 -15.31 25.86
CA GLU A 18 1.74 -16.12 24.73
C GLU A 18 0.53 -15.47 24.03
N ILE A 19 -0.46 -14.97 24.78
CA ILE A 19 -1.60 -14.23 24.22
C ILE A 19 -1.12 -13.01 23.46
N TRP A 20 -0.18 -12.23 24.01
CA TRP A 20 0.38 -11.09 23.29
C TRP A 20 1.13 -11.50 22.03
N ASN A 21 1.94 -12.56 22.08
CA ASN A 21 2.65 -13.05 20.89
C ASN A 21 1.69 -13.51 19.79
N LEU A 22 0.52 -14.07 20.14
CA LEU A 22 -0.52 -14.47 19.20
C LEU A 22 -1.33 -13.28 18.65
N ALA A 23 -1.53 -12.24 19.45
CA ALA A 23 -2.26 -11.04 19.03
C ALA A 23 -1.43 -10.11 18.13
N ILE A 24 -0.11 -10.10 18.29
CA ILE A 24 0.80 -9.31 17.47
C ILE A 24 0.81 -9.87 16.05
N ARG A 25 0.72 -8.99 15.04
CA ARG A 25 0.76 -9.41 13.64
C ARG A 25 2.03 -10.22 13.32
N PRO A 26 1.98 -11.15 12.35
CA PRO A 26 3.13 -11.96 11.97
C PRO A 26 4.37 -11.12 11.64
N LYS A 27 5.56 -11.59 12.03
CA LYS A 27 6.85 -10.90 11.83
C LYS A 27 7.38 -10.97 10.39
N ARG A 28 6.50 -10.90 9.41
CA ARG A 28 6.80 -10.80 7.97
C ARG A 28 6.60 -9.36 7.48
N SER A 29 7.01 -9.08 6.25
CA SER A 29 6.69 -7.80 5.60
C SER A 29 5.18 -7.55 5.65
N GLY A 30 4.81 -6.37 6.12
CA GLY A 30 3.42 -5.93 6.16
C GLY A 30 2.95 -5.49 4.78
N VAL A 31 1.65 -5.59 4.55
CA VAL A 31 0.92 -4.89 3.49
C VAL A 31 0.12 -3.78 4.15
N HIS A 32 0.36 -2.54 3.75
CA HIS A 32 -0.31 -1.37 4.30
C HIS A 32 -1.13 -0.67 3.23
N ILE A 33 -2.44 -0.63 3.44
CA ILE A 33 -3.38 -0.07 2.48
C ILE A 33 -3.79 1.32 2.97
N PHE A 34 -3.74 2.30 2.07
CA PHE A 34 -4.14 3.68 2.33
C PHE A 34 -5.02 4.21 1.21
N ARG A 35 -5.97 5.06 1.58
CA ARG A 35 -6.57 5.98 0.63
C ARG A 35 -5.59 7.11 0.34
N VAL A 36 -5.55 7.55 -0.91
CA VAL A 36 -4.78 8.70 -1.37
C VAL A 36 -5.72 9.72 -1.95
N TYR A 37 -5.60 10.96 -1.49
CA TYR A 37 -6.44 12.07 -1.93
C TYR A 37 -5.60 13.34 -2.09
N SER A 38 -6.10 14.28 -2.89
CA SER A 38 -5.43 15.55 -3.12
C SER A 38 -5.75 16.49 -1.98
N THR A 39 -4.73 17.00 -1.30
CA THR A 39 -4.97 18.02 -0.28
C THR A 39 -5.46 19.32 -0.91
N TYR A 40 -5.12 19.61 -2.17
CA TYR A 40 -5.48 20.86 -2.87
C TYR A 40 -6.90 20.83 -3.46
N MET A 41 -7.30 19.70 -4.03
CA MET A 41 -8.62 19.58 -4.67
C MET A 41 -9.72 19.16 -3.69
N ASP A 42 -9.37 18.45 -2.61
CA ASP A 42 -10.35 17.84 -1.69
C ASP A 42 -10.44 18.58 -0.32
N HIS A 43 -10.12 19.89 -0.29
CA HIS A 43 -10.10 20.71 0.94
C HIS A 43 -11.42 20.68 1.74
N GLU A 44 -12.57 20.54 1.06
CA GLU A 44 -13.88 20.54 1.70
C GLU A 44 -14.28 19.18 2.31
N THR A 45 -13.56 18.11 1.95
CA THR A 45 -13.90 16.71 2.29
C THR A 45 -12.70 15.95 2.87
N SER A 46 -11.81 16.63 3.59
CA SER A 46 -10.68 15.97 4.26
C SER A 46 -11.19 14.81 5.14
N PRO A 47 -10.68 13.58 4.94
CA PRO A 47 -11.07 12.43 5.76
C PRO A 47 -10.81 12.68 7.25
N GLU A 48 -11.64 12.13 8.13
CA GLU A 48 -11.40 12.21 9.59
C GLU A 48 -10.15 11.41 10.01
N GLU A 49 -9.92 10.28 9.33
CA GLU A 49 -8.89 9.30 9.69
C GLU A 49 -7.60 9.48 8.86
N VAL A 50 -7.04 10.69 8.87
CA VAL A 50 -5.77 11.02 8.22
C VAL A 50 -4.61 10.29 8.89
N ILE A 51 -3.69 9.77 8.08
CA ILE A 51 -2.46 9.13 8.53
C ILE A 51 -1.39 10.19 8.78
N HIS A 52 -0.75 10.07 9.94
CA HIS A 52 0.37 10.91 10.34
C HIS A 52 1.61 10.06 10.60
N PHE A 53 2.74 10.51 10.08
CA PHE A 53 4.04 9.88 10.27
C PHE A 53 4.81 10.59 11.39
N SER A 54 5.42 9.84 12.30
CA SER A 54 6.27 10.45 13.33
C SER A 54 7.55 10.99 12.69
N ALA A 55 7.88 12.25 12.94
CA ALA A 55 9.15 12.84 12.51
C ALA A 55 10.34 12.02 13.07
N ASN A 56 11.32 11.73 12.21
CA ASN A 56 12.57 11.10 12.63
C ASN A 56 13.74 11.62 11.77
N GLY A 57 14.99 11.27 12.09
CA GLY A 57 16.15 11.76 11.34
C GLY A 57 16.22 11.33 9.86
N ALA A 58 15.30 10.49 9.40
CA ALA A 58 15.13 10.05 8.02
C ALA A 58 13.79 10.53 7.40
N SER A 59 13.01 11.36 8.10
CA SER A 59 11.85 12.02 7.50
C SER A 59 12.33 13.17 6.62
N PHE A 60 11.73 13.30 5.44
CA PHE A 60 11.95 14.46 4.60
C PHE A 60 11.37 15.68 5.32
N TYR A 61 12.24 16.53 5.85
CA TYR A 61 11.82 17.84 6.33
C TYR A 61 11.69 18.76 5.12
N GLY A 62 10.48 19.24 4.83
CA GLY A 62 10.32 20.53 4.16
C GLY A 62 9.79 20.55 2.72
N HIS A 63 8.61 19.97 2.47
CA HIS A 63 7.73 20.55 1.45
C HIS A 63 6.58 21.28 2.13
N GLU A 64 6.48 22.59 1.90
CA GLU A 64 5.58 23.54 2.59
C GLU A 64 4.08 23.29 2.34
N ARG A 65 3.72 22.32 1.50
CA ARG A 65 2.40 21.69 1.37
C ARG A 65 2.58 20.42 0.55
N CYS A 66 2.30 19.26 1.14
CA CYS A 66 2.19 18.02 0.37
C CYS A 66 0.86 18.05 -0.38
N GLU A 67 0.88 17.96 -1.71
CA GLU A 67 -0.32 17.93 -2.56
C GLU A 67 -1.14 16.65 -2.36
N LEU A 68 -0.54 15.64 -1.72
CA LEU A 68 -1.15 14.36 -1.40
C LEU A 68 -1.25 14.17 0.12
N SER A 69 -2.29 13.48 0.56
CA SER A 69 -2.35 12.93 1.91
C SER A 69 -2.94 11.53 1.92
N LEU A 70 -2.73 10.84 3.03
CA LEU A 70 -3.10 9.45 3.21
C LEU A 70 -4.17 9.34 4.28
N ALA A 71 -5.14 8.47 4.07
CA ALA A 71 -6.18 8.16 5.05
C ALA A 71 -6.37 6.65 5.22
N VAL A 72 -7.00 6.27 6.34
CA VAL A 72 -7.42 4.88 6.59
C VAL A 72 -8.35 4.42 5.45
N PRO A 73 -8.18 3.19 4.93
CA PRO A 73 -9.02 2.68 3.87
C PRO A 73 -10.45 2.52 4.35
N LEU A 74 -11.40 3.00 3.54
CA LEU A 74 -12.82 2.73 3.78
C LEU A 74 -13.09 1.23 3.60
N PRO A 75 -13.94 0.63 4.43
CA PRO A 75 -14.52 -0.66 4.11
C PRO A 75 -15.20 -0.52 2.74
N ARG A 76 -14.79 -1.31 1.73
CA ARG A 76 -15.59 -1.37 0.50
C ARG A 76 -16.99 -1.78 0.93
N LYS A 77 -18.01 -0.98 0.57
CA LYS A 77 -19.37 -1.49 0.53
C LYS A 77 -19.28 -2.73 -0.35
N SER A 78 -19.53 -3.92 0.24
CA SER A 78 -19.55 -5.15 -0.53
C SER A 78 -20.41 -4.89 -1.76
N LEU A 79 -19.85 -5.05 -2.96
CA LEU A 79 -20.67 -5.23 -4.13
C LEU A 79 -21.69 -6.32 -3.75
N ASP A 80 -22.97 -5.98 -3.86
CA ASP A 80 -24.08 -6.82 -3.46
C ASP A 80 -23.91 -8.22 -4.02
N GLY A 81 -23.97 -9.22 -3.13
CA GLY A 81 -23.99 -10.63 -3.52
C GLY A 81 -22.76 -11.42 -3.07
N ALA A 82 -22.80 -11.89 -1.83
CA ALA A 82 -22.09 -13.07 -1.35
C ALA A 82 -20.57 -13.13 -1.61
N ASN A 83 -19.77 -12.49 -0.76
CA ASN A 83 -18.53 -13.11 -0.30
C ASN A 83 -18.14 -12.66 1.11
N LYS A 84 -17.78 -13.64 1.95
CA LYS A 84 -17.38 -13.50 3.37
C LYS A 84 -15.94 -12.97 3.49
N ASP A 85 -15.62 -11.91 2.76
CA ASP A 85 -14.24 -11.48 2.50
C ASP A 85 -13.85 -10.16 3.20
N GLY A 86 -14.61 -9.74 4.20
CA GLY A 86 -14.34 -8.53 4.99
C GLY A 86 -12.96 -8.52 5.68
N ALA A 87 -12.32 -9.68 5.86
CA ALA A 87 -10.96 -9.79 6.40
C ALA A 87 -9.85 -9.60 5.34
N ARG A 88 -10.17 -9.73 4.05
CA ARG A 88 -9.19 -9.83 2.96
C ARG A 88 -8.66 -8.47 2.47
N MET A 89 -9.28 -7.37 2.90
CA MET A 89 -8.88 -6.01 2.50
C MET A 89 -8.27 -5.21 3.67
N THR A 90 -7.86 -5.90 4.73
CA THR A 90 -7.41 -5.29 5.98
C THR A 90 -5.92 -4.99 5.92
N SER A 91 -5.58 -3.72 6.12
CA SER A 91 -4.18 -3.30 6.25
C SER A 91 -3.53 -3.97 7.46
N SER A 92 -2.25 -4.35 7.34
CA SER A 92 -1.52 -5.07 8.40
C SER A 92 -1.52 -4.33 9.73
N TYR A 93 -1.50 -3.00 9.70
CA TYR A 93 -1.55 -2.20 10.91
C TYR A 93 -2.86 -2.34 11.66
N MET A 94 -3.97 -2.63 11.00
CA MET A 94 -5.28 -2.74 11.65
C MET A 94 -5.36 -3.97 12.59
N ILE A 95 -4.44 -4.93 12.46
CA ILE A 95 -4.36 -6.11 13.33
C ILE A 95 -3.86 -5.72 14.74
N ASP A 96 -2.83 -4.86 14.82
CA ASP A 96 -2.07 -4.65 16.05
C ASP A 96 -2.15 -3.21 16.59
N THR A 97 -2.88 -2.31 15.93
CA THR A 97 -3.00 -0.91 16.32
C THR A 97 -3.50 -0.75 17.77
N GLY A 98 -4.51 -1.52 18.17
CA GLY A 98 -5.05 -1.46 19.54
C GLY A 98 -4.07 -1.92 20.62
N LEU A 99 -3.07 -2.73 20.27
CA LEU A 99 -2.08 -3.25 21.22
C LEU A 99 -1.11 -2.16 21.69
N TRP A 100 -0.90 -1.10 20.90
CA TRP A 100 -0.06 0.01 21.30
C TRP A 100 -0.68 0.85 22.44
N THR A 101 -2.00 0.87 22.56
CA THR A 101 -2.73 1.69 23.53
C THR A 101 -3.43 0.90 24.63
N ALA A 102 -3.55 -0.44 24.50
CA ALA A 102 -4.26 -1.29 25.46
C ALA A 102 -3.76 -1.17 26.91
N CYS A 103 -2.47 -1.41 27.17
CA CYS A 103 -1.87 -1.24 28.50
C CYS A 103 -0.33 -1.17 28.41
N HIS A 104 0.34 -0.90 29.54
CA HIS A 104 1.81 -0.83 29.60
C HIS A 104 2.48 -2.16 29.18
N GLU A 105 1.92 -3.30 29.61
CA GLU A 105 2.44 -4.62 29.26
C GLU A 105 2.34 -4.89 27.75
N SER A 106 1.17 -4.65 27.15
CA SER A 106 0.95 -4.82 25.71
C SER A 106 1.92 -3.94 24.89
N ARG A 107 2.09 -2.67 25.28
CA ARG A 107 3.06 -1.76 24.66
C ARG A 107 4.50 -2.25 24.78
N SER A 108 4.87 -2.88 25.90
CA SER A 108 6.19 -3.48 26.10
C SER A 108 6.42 -4.65 25.15
N MET A 109 5.41 -5.51 24.97
CA MET A 109 5.43 -6.62 24.03
C MET A 109 5.55 -6.14 22.57
N MET A 110 4.80 -5.10 22.19
CA MET A 110 4.93 -4.47 20.87
C MET A 110 6.36 -3.97 20.61
N LYS A 111 6.98 -3.28 21.57
CA LYS A 111 8.37 -2.82 21.45
C LYS A 111 9.36 -3.98 21.31
N LYS A 112 9.15 -5.09 22.01
CA LYS A 112 9.97 -6.31 21.86
C LYS A 112 9.80 -6.98 20.50
N ALA A 113 8.59 -6.97 19.94
CA ALA A 113 8.27 -7.67 18.69
C ALA A 113 8.83 -6.99 17.44
N PHE A 114 9.01 -5.66 17.46
CA PHE A 114 9.51 -4.87 16.35
C PHE A 114 10.85 -4.18 16.67
N PRO A 115 11.94 -4.95 16.85
CA PRO A 115 13.25 -4.37 17.08
C PRO A 115 13.77 -3.67 15.81
N THR A 116 14.66 -2.70 16.00
CA THR A 116 15.38 -2.05 14.90
C THR A 116 16.28 -3.05 14.17
N ILE A 117 16.04 -3.25 12.88
CA ILE A 117 16.81 -4.21 12.07
C ILE A 117 18.00 -3.49 11.42
N LYS A 118 19.20 -4.07 11.57
CA LYS A 118 20.39 -3.67 10.83
C LYS A 118 20.53 -4.56 9.61
N ASN A 119 20.46 -3.98 8.41
CA ASN A 119 20.73 -4.69 7.15
C ASN A 119 22.07 -4.25 6.59
N THR A 120 22.88 -5.19 6.11
CA THR A 120 24.13 -4.88 5.41
C THR A 120 23.91 -5.11 3.92
N ARG A 121 23.94 -4.04 3.11
CA ARG A 121 23.89 -4.14 1.63
C ARG A 121 25.14 -3.46 1.05
N HIS A 122 25.85 -4.16 0.15
CA HIS A 122 27.07 -3.66 -0.51
C HIS A 122 28.13 -3.11 0.47
N GLY A 123 28.33 -3.78 1.61
CA GLY A 123 29.28 -3.34 2.64
C GLY A 123 28.86 -2.12 3.46
N LYS A 124 27.69 -1.50 3.19
CA LYS A 124 27.11 -0.43 4.00
C LYS A 124 26.00 -0.97 4.90
N VAL A 125 26.03 -0.58 6.17
CA VAL A 125 24.97 -0.90 7.14
C VAL A 125 23.83 0.09 6.98
N TYR A 126 22.71 -0.37 6.43
CA TYR A 126 21.43 0.34 6.40
C TYR A 126 20.61 -0.06 7.62
N ILE A 127 20.34 0.91 8.49
CA ILE A 127 19.43 0.72 9.61
C ILE A 127 18.02 0.95 9.07
N SER A 128 17.28 -0.14 8.84
CA SER A 128 15.85 -0.04 8.52
C SER A 128 15.13 0.36 9.82
N LYS A 129 14.90 1.67 9.96
CA LYS A 129 14.19 2.21 11.12
C LYS A 129 12.71 1.92 10.96
N LEU A 130 12.15 1.28 11.98
CA LEU A 130 10.71 1.18 12.14
C LEU A 130 10.14 2.60 12.21
N VAL A 131 9.12 2.89 11.42
CA VAL A 131 8.42 4.17 11.46
C VAL A 131 7.18 3.98 12.33
N MET A 132 6.97 4.90 13.27
CA MET A 132 5.73 4.98 14.04
C MET A 132 4.78 5.91 13.30
N CYS A 133 3.57 5.44 13.09
CA CYS A 133 2.50 6.18 12.45
C CYS A 133 1.30 6.23 13.38
N TYR A 134 0.38 7.16 13.13
CA TYR A 134 -0.89 7.18 13.82
C TYR A 134 -1.99 7.82 12.98
N TYR A 135 -3.23 7.51 13.33
CA TYR A 135 -4.41 8.24 12.86
C TYR A 135 -5.36 8.53 14.02
N HIS A 136 -6.29 9.43 13.77
CA HIS A 136 -7.35 9.77 14.69
C HIS A 136 -8.65 9.08 14.26
N SER A 137 -9.35 8.43 15.18
CA SER A 137 -10.68 7.86 14.92
C SER A 137 -11.52 7.93 16.19
N GLY A 138 -12.74 8.44 16.11
CA GLY A 138 -13.63 8.58 17.26
C GLY A 138 -13.03 9.36 18.45
N GLY A 139 -12.15 10.33 18.18
CA GLY A 139 -11.43 11.11 19.20
C GLY A 139 -10.23 10.40 19.86
N ALA A 140 -9.98 9.13 19.54
CA ALA A 140 -8.83 8.38 20.02
C ALA A 140 -7.68 8.36 18.99
N ARG A 141 -6.44 8.20 19.48
CA ARG A 141 -5.26 7.98 18.64
C ARG A 141 -4.94 6.50 18.52
N PHE A 142 -4.74 6.09 17.28
CA PHE A 142 -4.46 4.72 16.90
C PHE A 142 -3.04 4.65 16.33
N TYR A 143 -2.13 4.05 17.09
CA TYR A 143 -0.71 3.99 16.73
C TYR A 143 -0.39 2.68 16.03
N PHE A 144 0.53 2.72 15.07
CA PHE A 144 0.99 1.53 14.37
C PHE A 144 2.40 1.70 13.82
N THR A 145 2.96 0.62 13.27
CA THR A 145 4.35 0.61 12.82
C THR A 145 4.53 0.01 11.44
N MET A 146 5.52 0.55 10.72
CA MET A 146 5.81 0.19 9.33
C MET A 146 7.30 0.09 9.08
N ARG A 147 7.68 -0.67 8.04
CA ARG A 147 9.05 -0.80 7.54
C ARG A 147 9.10 -0.31 6.09
N PRO A 148 9.43 0.97 5.85
CA PRO A 148 9.41 1.57 4.50
C PRO A 148 10.20 0.77 3.44
N MET A 149 11.32 0.17 3.84
CA MET A 149 12.21 -0.57 2.94
C MET A 149 11.86 -2.07 2.78
N SER A 150 10.74 -2.53 3.32
CA SER A 150 10.39 -3.96 3.33
C SER A 150 8.91 -4.25 3.19
N ASP A 151 8.05 -3.38 3.72
CA ASP A 151 6.61 -3.51 3.62
C ASP A 151 6.11 -3.02 2.25
N LEU A 152 4.97 -3.54 1.81
CA LEU A 152 4.26 -3.10 0.60
C LEU A 152 3.24 -2.02 0.99
N PHE A 153 3.27 -0.88 0.31
CA PHE A 153 2.35 0.25 0.54
C PHE A 153 1.37 0.32 -0.63
N ILE A 154 0.13 -0.14 -0.43
CA ILE A 154 -0.92 -0.10 -1.46
C ILE A 154 -1.69 1.21 -1.32
N LEU A 155 -1.71 1.96 -2.42
CA LEU A 155 -2.41 3.21 -2.58
C LEU A 155 -3.73 2.97 -3.29
N ARG A 156 -4.81 3.39 -2.66
CA ARG A 156 -6.16 3.43 -3.23
C ARG A 156 -6.50 4.88 -3.56
N PRO A 157 -6.54 5.23 -4.85
CA PRO A 157 -6.92 6.57 -5.28
C PRO A 157 -8.38 6.87 -4.95
N ASP A 158 -8.66 8.03 -4.35
CA ASP A 158 -10.04 8.50 -4.13
C ASP A 158 -10.60 9.31 -5.31
N SER A 159 -9.71 9.82 -6.17
CA SER A 159 -10.00 10.65 -7.34
C SER A 159 -8.99 10.33 -8.42
N PRO A 160 -9.24 10.57 -9.72
CA PRO A 160 -8.23 10.47 -10.77
C PRO A 160 -7.27 11.68 -10.81
N TYR A 161 -7.56 12.77 -10.10
CA TYR A 161 -6.84 14.04 -10.18
C TYR A 161 -5.90 14.27 -8.99
N TYR A 162 -4.76 13.58 -8.97
CA TYR A 162 -3.77 13.69 -7.90
C TYR A 162 -2.39 13.33 -8.43
N HIS A 163 -1.35 14.00 -7.93
CA HIS A 163 0.02 13.92 -8.45
C HIS A 163 0.84 12.82 -7.79
N LEU A 164 0.75 11.60 -8.32
CA LEU A 164 1.40 10.41 -7.74
C LEU A 164 2.92 10.54 -7.59
N TYR A 165 3.57 11.38 -8.40
CA TYR A 165 5.01 11.62 -8.30
C TYR A 165 5.46 12.16 -6.93
N ASN A 166 4.55 12.74 -6.13
CA ASN A 166 4.81 13.23 -4.76
C ASN A 166 4.44 12.22 -3.65
N VAL A 167 4.27 10.94 -3.98
CA VAL A 167 3.82 9.93 -2.99
C VAL A 167 4.77 9.80 -1.80
N ASP A 168 6.07 9.97 -2.02
CA ASP A 168 7.10 9.88 -0.98
C ASP A 168 7.02 11.03 0.03
N ASP A 169 6.57 12.21 -0.39
CA ASP A 169 6.27 13.31 0.52
C ASP A 169 5.08 12.95 1.43
N ALA A 170 4.04 12.34 0.87
CA ALA A 170 2.86 11.90 1.63
C ALA A 170 3.20 10.78 2.62
N LEU A 171 4.12 9.89 2.25
CA LEU A 171 4.62 8.81 3.09
C LEU A 171 5.68 9.28 4.11
N GLY A 172 6.21 10.50 3.94
CA GLY A 172 7.25 11.11 4.77
C GLY A 172 8.59 10.35 4.78
N HIS A 173 8.73 9.30 3.96
CA HIS A 173 9.85 8.36 3.97
C HIS A 173 10.05 7.72 2.60
N LYS A 174 11.31 7.37 2.28
CA LYS A 174 11.63 6.52 1.13
C LYS A 174 11.03 5.14 1.32
N VAL A 175 10.25 4.68 0.34
CA VAL A 175 9.61 3.37 0.34
C VAL A 175 10.12 2.51 -0.80
N LEU A 176 10.29 1.21 -0.55
CA LEU A 176 10.83 0.31 -1.59
C LEU A 176 9.73 -0.21 -2.52
N HIS A 177 8.55 -0.53 -1.98
CA HIS A 177 7.47 -1.21 -2.68
C HIS A 177 6.17 -0.40 -2.58
N VAL A 178 5.71 0.12 -3.71
CA VAL A 178 4.44 0.87 -3.80
C VAL A 178 3.49 0.10 -4.72
N GLY A 179 2.32 -0.21 -4.20
CA GLY A 179 1.20 -0.78 -4.96
C GLY A 179 0.21 0.31 -5.32
N ILE A 180 -0.38 0.26 -6.52
CA ILE A 180 -1.45 1.14 -6.95
C ILE A 180 -2.65 0.26 -7.29
N GLU A 181 -3.76 0.48 -6.59
CA GLU A 181 -4.98 -0.30 -6.75
C GLU A 181 -5.70 0.09 -8.04
N TYR A 182 -5.82 -0.86 -8.97
CA TYR A 182 -6.47 -0.70 -10.26
C TYR A 182 -7.96 -0.40 -10.10
N GLN A 183 -8.47 0.56 -10.87
CA GLN A 183 -9.92 0.81 -11.00
C GLN A 183 -10.42 0.31 -12.36
N SER A 184 -11.63 -0.24 -12.37
CA SER A 184 -12.18 -0.95 -13.54
C SER A 184 -12.42 -0.06 -14.76
N ASP A 185 -12.50 1.25 -14.58
CA ASP A 185 -12.71 2.26 -15.63
C ASP A 185 -11.41 2.67 -16.34
N TRP A 186 -10.24 2.39 -15.76
CA TRP A 186 -8.95 2.82 -16.33
C TRP A 186 -8.64 2.19 -17.68
N GLY A 187 -8.90 0.88 -17.84
CA GLY A 187 -8.70 0.18 -19.11
C GLY A 187 -9.56 0.75 -20.25
N PRO A 188 -10.88 0.91 -20.06
CA PRO A 188 -11.73 1.63 -21.02
C PRO A 188 -11.28 3.06 -21.31
N GLN A 189 -10.99 3.88 -20.29
CA GLN A 189 -10.53 5.26 -20.48
C GLN A 189 -9.24 5.32 -21.31
N PHE A 190 -8.29 4.43 -21.03
CA PHE A 190 -7.05 4.36 -21.78
C PHE A 190 -7.26 3.92 -23.22
N TYR A 191 -8.18 2.98 -23.45
CA TYR A 191 -8.55 2.58 -24.81
C TYR A 191 -9.14 3.75 -25.60
N ASP A 192 -10.04 4.52 -24.99
CA ASP A 192 -10.68 5.66 -25.64
C ASP A 192 -9.65 6.78 -25.91
N GLU A 193 -8.73 7.04 -24.98
CA GLU A 193 -7.59 7.96 -25.19
C GLU A 193 -6.72 7.55 -26.38
N LEU A 194 -6.41 6.25 -26.55
CA LEU A 194 -5.66 5.76 -27.71
C LEU A 194 -6.38 5.98 -29.04
N GLN A 195 -7.71 6.08 -29.03
CA GLN A 195 -8.51 6.45 -30.20
C GLN A 195 -8.61 7.96 -30.41
N GLY A 196 -8.05 8.77 -29.49
CA GLY A 196 -8.17 10.22 -29.47
C GLY A 196 -9.52 10.71 -28.94
N ASP A 197 -10.26 9.88 -28.21
CA ASP A 197 -11.59 10.18 -27.67
C ASP A 197 -11.59 10.14 -26.14
N GLY A 198 -10.95 11.13 -25.50
CA GLY A 198 -10.93 11.26 -24.04
C GLY A 198 -9.51 11.27 -23.47
N GLU A 199 -9.42 11.07 -22.16
CA GLU A 199 -8.18 11.10 -21.38
C GLU A 199 -8.19 9.96 -20.36
N CYS A 200 -7.02 9.35 -20.09
CA CYS A 200 -6.81 8.45 -18.97
C CYS A 200 -5.81 9.05 -17.98
N PRO A 201 -6.27 9.92 -17.05
CA PRO A 201 -5.39 10.54 -16.06
C PRO A 201 -4.59 9.50 -15.25
N ALA A 202 -5.18 8.33 -14.98
CA ALA A 202 -4.50 7.27 -14.26
C ALA A 202 -3.25 6.75 -15.00
N PHE A 203 -3.31 6.61 -16.33
CA PHE A 203 -2.16 6.17 -17.12
C PHE A 203 -1.03 7.20 -17.03
N ASP A 204 -1.33 8.48 -17.25
CA ASP A 204 -0.36 9.58 -17.19
C ASP A 204 0.30 9.69 -15.81
N GLN A 205 -0.48 9.59 -14.73
CA GLN A 205 0.03 9.70 -13.37
C GLN A 205 0.96 8.54 -13.01
N ILE A 206 0.61 7.31 -13.41
CA ILE A 206 1.45 6.13 -13.18
C ILE A 206 2.69 6.18 -14.07
N GLN A 207 2.55 6.63 -15.32
CA GLN A 207 3.68 6.84 -16.21
C GLN A 207 4.67 7.86 -15.62
N GLY A 208 4.16 8.95 -15.03
CA GLY A 208 4.97 9.96 -14.36
C GLY A 208 5.85 9.42 -13.22
N LEU A 209 5.46 8.31 -12.59
CA LEU A 209 6.27 7.64 -11.56
C LEU A 209 7.59 7.08 -12.08
N GLN A 210 7.77 6.95 -13.41
CA GLN A 210 9.05 6.55 -13.99
C GLN A 210 10.20 7.51 -13.61
N HIS A 211 9.85 8.76 -13.27
CA HIS A 211 10.80 9.79 -12.83
C HIS A 211 10.95 9.85 -11.31
N ASN A 212 10.20 9.04 -10.54
CA ASN A 212 10.33 9.01 -9.09
C ASN A 212 11.51 8.10 -8.67
N VAL A 213 12.58 8.73 -8.21
CA VAL A 213 13.85 8.10 -7.80
C VAL A 213 13.72 7.26 -6.51
N PHE A 214 12.61 7.41 -5.78
CA PHE A 214 12.46 6.92 -4.41
C PHE A 214 11.53 5.71 -4.24
N ALA A 215 10.83 5.27 -5.29
CA ALA A 215 9.99 4.06 -5.30
C ALA A 215 10.44 3.08 -6.42
N PRO A 216 11.50 2.28 -6.20
CA PRO A 216 12.08 1.45 -7.27
C PRO A 216 11.27 0.20 -7.62
N CYS A 217 10.20 -0.13 -6.89
CA CYS A 217 9.30 -1.23 -7.23
C CYS A 217 7.85 -0.78 -7.16
N ILE A 218 7.24 -0.63 -8.33
CA ILE A 218 5.85 -0.27 -8.52
C ILE A 218 5.06 -1.55 -8.83
N TRP A 219 3.94 -1.73 -8.15
CA TRP A 219 3.05 -2.86 -8.34
C TRP A 219 1.68 -2.35 -8.75
N ARG A 220 1.11 -2.88 -9.83
CA ARG A 220 -0.31 -2.71 -10.05
C ARG A 220 -1.05 -3.80 -9.32
N VAL A 221 -2.01 -3.42 -8.49
CA VAL A 221 -2.82 -4.35 -7.70
C VAL A 221 -4.19 -4.44 -8.34
N ASP A 222 -4.50 -5.57 -8.95
CA ASP A 222 -5.83 -5.85 -9.47
C ASP A 222 -6.43 -7.05 -8.74
N HIS A 223 -7.48 -6.78 -7.97
CA HIS A 223 -8.17 -7.80 -7.18
C HIS A 223 -8.98 -8.79 -8.04
N ASN A 224 -9.19 -8.50 -9.33
CA ASN A 224 -9.83 -9.41 -10.26
C ASN A 224 -8.83 -10.36 -10.95
N LEU A 225 -7.53 -10.25 -10.67
CA LEU A 225 -6.52 -11.16 -11.22
C LEU A 225 -6.18 -12.26 -10.21
N LYS A 226 -5.88 -13.46 -10.72
CA LYS A 226 -5.27 -14.56 -9.98
C LYS A 226 -4.19 -15.20 -10.84
N ARG A 227 -3.24 -15.90 -10.22
CA ARG A 227 -2.21 -16.62 -10.96
C ARG A 227 -2.78 -17.89 -11.55
N LYS A 228 -2.37 -18.19 -12.79
CA LYS A 228 -2.65 -19.48 -13.42
C LYS A 228 -1.99 -20.59 -12.60
N ALA A 229 -2.67 -21.72 -12.45
CA ALA A 229 -2.19 -22.86 -11.63
C ALA A 229 -0.79 -23.37 -12.02
N ASN A 230 -0.38 -23.19 -13.28
CA ASN A 230 0.90 -23.66 -13.79
C ASN A 230 1.98 -22.57 -13.83
N ALA A 231 1.70 -21.36 -13.33
CA ALA A 231 2.68 -20.27 -13.33
C ALA A 231 3.77 -20.49 -12.25
N PRO A 232 5.06 -20.27 -12.54
CA PRO A 232 6.15 -20.35 -11.57
C PRO A 232 5.86 -19.52 -10.31
N PRO A 233 6.27 -19.86 -9.09
CA PRO A 233 5.78 -19.25 -7.84
C PRO A 233 6.11 -17.77 -7.60
N HIS A 234 6.89 -17.12 -8.48
CA HIS A 234 7.28 -15.71 -8.35
C HIS A 234 7.04 -14.92 -9.64
N GLU A 235 7.22 -13.60 -9.56
CA GLU A 235 7.13 -12.60 -10.65
C GLU A 235 7.13 -13.20 -12.06
N GLY A 236 6.15 -12.82 -12.85
CA GLY A 236 6.04 -13.36 -14.19
C GLY A 236 5.34 -12.42 -15.12
N PRO A 237 5.55 -12.62 -16.43
CA PRO A 237 4.89 -11.84 -17.47
C PRO A 237 3.36 -11.86 -17.28
N PRO A 238 2.65 -10.90 -17.89
CA PRO A 238 1.19 -10.83 -17.86
C PRO A 238 0.50 -12.17 -18.18
N ASP A 239 1.14 -12.99 -19.01
CA ASP A 239 0.77 -14.33 -19.43
C ASP A 239 0.53 -15.31 -18.27
N HIS A 240 1.07 -15.04 -17.08
CA HIS A 240 0.93 -15.86 -15.87
C HIS A 240 -0.36 -15.56 -15.09
N TRP A 241 -1.10 -14.54 -15.48
CA TRP A 241 -2.31 -14.09 -14.80
C TRP A 241 -3.57 -14.45 -15.59
N GLU A 242 -4.65 -14.71 -14.87
CA GLU A 242 -5.99 -14.89 -15.43
C GLU A 242 -7.01 -14.13 -14.58
N TYR A 243 -8.12 -13.73 -15.19
CA TYR A 243 -9.19 -13.05 -14.47
C TYR A 243 -10.01 -14.05 -13.63
N ILE A 244 -10.46 -13.59 -12.47
CA ILE A 244 -11.44 -14.29 -11.64
C ILE A 244 -12.82 -14.14 -12.28
N GLU A 245 -13.20 -12.90 -12.60
CA GLU A 245 -14.40 -12.53 -13.35
C GLU A 245 -14.03 -11.99 -14.74
N PRO A 246 -14.70 -12.42 -15.82
CA PRO A 246 -14.40 -11.93 -17.17
C PRO A 246 -14.48 -10.41 -17.27
N VAL A 247 -13.68 -9.83 -18.17
CA VAL A 247 -13.79 -8.41 -18.54
C VAL A 247 -15.22 -8.16 -19.08
N PRO A 248 -15.95 -7.14 -18.61
CA PRO A 248 -17.40 -6.99 -18.87
C PRO A 248 -17.84 -7.04 -20.33
N ASP A 249 -17.01 -6.58 -21.27
CA ASP A 249 -17.28 -6.62 -22.72
C ASP A 249 -16.38 -7.61 -23.48
N GLY A 250 -15.52 -8.33 -22.77
CA GLY A 250 -14.55 -9.28 -23.34
C GLY A 250 -13.45 -8.63 -24.17
N ASP A 251 -13.38 -7.30 -24.24
CA ASP A 251 -12.38 -6.60 -25.04
C ASP A 251 -11.04 -6.57 -24.29
N TYR A 252 -10.05 -7.25 -24.87
CA TYR A 252 -8.71 -7.30 -24.31
C TYR A 252 -8.08 -5.91 -24.17
N HIS A 253 -8.35 -4.99 -25.11
CA HIS A 253 -7.74 -3.67 -25.13
C HIS A 253 -8.24 -2.75 -24.03
N LYS A 254 -9.37 -3.09 -23.41
CA LYS A 254 -9.93 -2.38 -22.24
C LYS A 254 -9.60 -3.08 -20.92
N SER A 255 -8.74 -4.10 -20.97
CA SER A 255 -8.45 -4.95 -19.83
C SER A 255 -7.31 -4.40 -18.97
N SER A 256 -7.27 -4.75 -17.68
CA SER A 256 -6.21 -4.32 -16.78
C SER A 256 -4.83 -4.91 -17.14
N ILE A 257 -4.83 -6.06 -17.82
CA ILE A 257 -3.64 -6.71 -18.38
C ILE A 257 -3.09 -5.89 -19.55
N TYR A 258 -3.92 -5.45 -20.48
CA TYR A 258 -3.45 -4.61 -21.60
C TYR A 258 -2.92 -3.26 -21.10
N PHE A 259 -3.64 -2.63 -20.16
CA PHE A 259 -3.17 -1.43 -19.45
C PHE A 259 -1.79 -1.65 -18.82
N ALA A 260 -1.52 -2.84 -18.27
CA ALA A 260 -0.21 -3.25 -17.77
C ALA A 260 0.89 -3.20 -18.79
N GLU A 261 0.61 -3.83 -19.92
CA GLU A 261 1.60 -4.10 -20.95
C GLU A 261 2.06 -2.79 -21.56
N MET A 262 1.11 -1.87 -21.76
CA MET A 262 1.38 -0.55 -22.30
C MET A 262 2.20 0.30 -21.32
N LEU A 263 1.85 0.32 -20.03
CA LEU A 263 2.68 0.97 -19.02
C LEU A 263 4.08 0.33 -18.93
N HIS A 264 4.17 -0.99 -18.96
CA HIS A 264 5.45 -1.71 -18.86
C HIS A 264 6.35 -1.37 -20.05
N GLY A 265 5.78 -1.34 -21.25
CA GLY A 265 6.46 -0.88 -22.46
C GLY A 265 7.00 0.55 -22.31
N SER A 266 6.22 1.46 -21.74
CA SER A 266 6.67 2.84 -21.47
C SER A 266 7.87 2.88 -20.52
N PHE A 267 7.81 2.15 -19.40
CA PHE A 267 8.91 2.10 -18.44
C PHE A 267 10.18 1.52 -19.08
N VAL A 268 10.06 0.40 -19.82
CA VAL A 268 11.19 -0.22 -20.53
C VAL A 268 11.77 0.72 -21.59
N HIS A 269 10.95 1.53 -22.25
CA HIS A 269 11.42 2.52 -23.21
C HIS A 269 12.20 3.64 -22.52
N ALA A 270 11.66 4.20 -21.43
CA ALA A 270 12.32 5.25 -20.65
C ALA A 270 13.71 4.81 -20.14
N GLN A 271 13.86 3.53 -19.77
CA GLN A 271 15.14 2.95 -19.36
C GLN A 271 16.23 2.99 -20.45
N LYS A 272 15.86 3.01 -21.74
CA LYS A 272 16.81 2.93 -22.87
C LYS A 272 17.31 4.28 -23.37
N VAL A 273 16.62 5.39 -23.07
CA VAL A 273 16.78 6.67 -23.80
C VAL A 273 17.32 7.81 -22.92
N GLY A 274 17.34 7.68 -21.58
CA GLY A 274 17.69 8.78 -20.66
C GLY A 274 19.04 8.68 -19.91
N PRO A 275 19.62 9.82 -19.46
CA PRO A 275 20.76 9.85 -18.53
C PRO A 275 20.45 9.33 -17.11
N GLU A 276 19.17 9.03 -16.83
CA GLU A 276 18.65 8.53 -15.54
C GLU A 276 18.75 7.00 -15.38
N ALA A 277 19.65 6.36 -16.12
CA ALA A 277 19.85 4.90 -16.13
C ALA A 277 20.31 4.26 -14.79
N MET A 278 20.28 5.03 -13.70
CA MET A 278 20.74 4.62 -12.38
C MET A 278 19.59 4.22 -11.43
N PHE A 279 18.35 4.65 -11.70
CA PHE A 279 17.19 4.38 -10.85
C PHE A 279 16.03 3.92 -11.73
N HIS A 280 15.90 2.60 -11.86
CA HIS A 280 14.92 1.99 -12.74
C HIS A 280 13.79 1.39 -11.92
N PRO A 281 12.66 2.10 -11.74
CA PRO A 281 11.50 1.49 -11.14
C PRO A 281 11.11 0.25 -11.95
N THR A 282 11.05 -0.90 -11.28
CA THR A 282 10.47 -2.11 -11.84
C THR A 282 8.96 -2.03 -11.69
N MET A 283 8.23 -2.46 -12.72
CA MET A 283 6.78 -2.57 -12.63
C MET A 283 6.36 -4.04 -12.65
N GLY A 284 5.63 -4.46 -11.63
CA GLY A 284 5.05 -5.79 -11.51
C GLY A 284 3.53 -5.75 -11.43
N LEU A 285 2.93 -6.93 -11.56
CA LEU A 285 1.50 -7.16 -11.38
C LEU A 285 1.28 -7.99 -10.12
N LEU A 286 0.32 -7.58 -9.30
CA LEU A 286 -0.16 -8.32 -8.15
C LEU A 286 -1.65 -8.58 -8.32
N GLY A 287 -1.99 -9.84 -8.50
CA GLY A 287 -3.35 -10.35 -8.35
C GLY A 287 -3.57 -10.96 -6.97
N TRP A 288 -4.80 -11.39 -6.75
CA TRP A 288 -5.27 -11.97 -5.53
C TRP A 288 -5.39 -13.50 -5.66
N ASP A 289 -4.35 -14.20 -5.18
CA ASP A 289 -4.44 -15.65 -4.97
C ASP A 289 -5.13 -15.93 -3.63
N ASN A 290 -5.94 -16.99 -3.58
CA ASN A 290 -6.44 -17.52 -2.30
C ASN A 290 -5.23 -18.01 -1.48
N PHE A 291 -4.73 -17.19 -0.56
CA PHE A 291 -3.83 -17.62 0.51
C PHE A 291 -4.62 -18.28 1.65
#